data_AF-A0A5C8TZX6-F1
#
_entry.id   AF-A0A5C8TZX6-F1
#
_cell.length_a   1.000
_cell.length_b   1.000
_cell.length_c   1.000
_cell.angle_alpha   90.00
_cell.angle_beta   90.00
_cell.angle_gamma   90.00
#
_symmetry.space_group_name_H-M   'P 1'
#
loop_
_entity.id
_entity.type
_entity.pdbx_description
1 polymer ?
#
loop_
_entity_poly.entity_id
_entity_poly.type
_entity_poly.pdbx_seq_one_letter_code
_entity_poly.pdbx_strand_id
1 'polypeptide(L)' 'MSNSANPYTLEIAACERPAGHFTWAIRRNGKLFQRADRLQTTEEAAERSGLAAIEKLLNGHDR' A
#
# COMPACT_ATOMS: atom_id res chain seq x y z
N MET A 1 14.92 18.91 -11.17
CA MET A 1 13.65 18.33 -10.68
C MET A 1 13.97 16.95 -10.15
N SER A 2 14.36 16.87 -8.87
CA SER A 2 14.72 15.61 -8.24
C SER A 2 13.45 14.80 -8.06
N ASN A 3 13.17 13.95 -9.03
CA ASN A 3 12.13 12.94 -8.92
C ASN A 3 12.64 11.94 -7.88
N SER A 4 12.53 12.30 -6.60
CA SER A 4 12.51 11.37 -5.47
C SER A 4 11.23 10.56 -5.61
N ALA A 5 11.10 9.85 -6.74
CA ALA A 5 10.02 8.92 -6.99
C ALA A 5 10.11 7.95 -5.83
N ASN A 6 9.15 8.06 -4.91
CA ASN A 6 9.08 7.18 -3.77
C ASN A 6 9.28 5.77 -4.30
N PRO A 7 10.30 5.03 -3.82
CA PRO A 7 10.60 3.71 -4.39
C PRO A 7 9.44 2.73 -4.16
N TYR A 8 8.49 3.12 -3.31
CA TYR A 8 7.26 2.43 -2.96
C TYR A 8 6.07 2.98 -3.77
N THR A 9 5.39 2.08 -4.46
CA THR A 9 4.13 2.32 -5.16
C THR A 9 3.01 1.63 -4.40
N LEU A 10 1.92 2.34 -4.15
CA LEU A 10 0.71 1.76 -3.57
C LEU A 10 -0.21 1.27 -4.69
N GLU A 11 -0.64 0.02 -4.59
CA GLU A 11 -1.65 -0.57 -5.47
C GLU A 11 -2.83 -1.02 -4.64
N ILE A 12 -4.02 -0.52 -4.98
CA ILE A 12 -5.27 -0.91 -4.34
C ILE A 12 -5.96 -1.90 -5.27
N ALA A 13 -6.42 -3.01 -4.70
CA ALA A 13 -7.14 -4.04 -5.43
C ALA A 13 -8.45 -4.34 -4.70
N ALA A 14 -9.56 -4.31 -5.43
CA ALA A 14 -10.81 -4.84 -4.91
C ALA A 14 -10.70 -6.37 -4.76
N CYS A 15 -11.08 -6.88 -3.60
CA CYS A 15 -11.22 -8.32 -3.40
C CYS A 15 -12.53 -8.78 -4.02
N GLU A 16 -12.43 -9.67 -5.01
CA GLU A 16 -13.58 -10.30 -5.65
C GLU A 16 -14.35 -11.21 -4.67
N ARG A 17 -13.66 -11.76 -3.65
CA ARG A 17 -14.26 -12.57 -2.59
C ARG A 17 -13.53 -12.36 -1.25
N PRO A 18 -14.21 -11.92 -0.18
CA PRO A 18 -15.61 -11.47 -0.11
C PRO A 18 -15.84 -10.14 -0.87
N ALA A 19 -16.87 -10.11 -1.71
CA ALA A 19 -17.22 -8.93 -2.49
C ALA A 19 -17.50 -7.72 -1.57
N GLY A 20 -17.07 -6.54 -1.99
CA GLY A 20 -17.19 -5.30 -1.22
C GLY A 20 -16.01 -5.04 -0.28
N HIS A 21 -14.93 -5.80 -0.38
CA HIS A 21 -13.70 -5.52 0.34
C HIS A 21 -12.59 -5.07 -0.60
N PHE A 22 -11.64 -4.31 -0.07
CA PHE A 22 -10.48 -3.77 -0.75
C PHE A 22 -9.23 -4.20 0.01
N THR A 23 -8.19 -4.55 -0.73
CA THR A 23 -6.86 -4.78 -0.20
C THR A 23 -5.90 -3.80 -0.85
N TRP A 24 -4.72 -3.66 -0.27
CA TRP A 24 -3.66 -2.88 -0.86
C TRP A 24 -2.36 -3.66 -0.85
N ALA A 25 -1.48 -3.35 -1.80
CA ALA A 25 -0.16 -3.91 -1.93
C ALA A 25 0.82 -2.77 -2.18
N ILE A 26 1.94 -2.78 -1.46
CA ILE A 26 3.05 -1.87 -1.71
C ILE A 26 4.08 -2.62 -2.54
N ARG A 27 4.41 -2.09 -3.72
CA ARG A 27 5.51 -2.59 -4.54
C ARG A 27 6.71 -1.66 -4.43
N ARG A 28 7.91 -2.21 -4.27
CA ARG A 28 9.16 -1.47 -4.33
C ARG A 28 9.90 -1.78 -5.62
N ASN A 29 10.13 -0.79 -6.49
CA ASN A 29 10.78 -0.99 -7.80
C ASN A 29 10.20 -2.17 -8.61
N GLY A 30 8.86 -2.30 -8.63
CA GLY A 30 8.16 -3.35 -9.36
C GLY A 30 8.09 -4.72 -8.65
N LYS A 31 8.68 -4.88 -7.46
CA LYS A 31 8.56 -6.11 -6.65
C LYS A 31 7.57 -5.92 -5.51
N LEU A 32 6.73 -6.92 -5.25
CA LEU A 32 5.85 -6.91 -4.08
C LEU A 32 6.69 -6.84 -2.80
N PHE A 33 6.53 -5.74 -2.06
CA PHE A 33 7.26 -5.49 -0.83
C PHE A 33 6.39 -5.78 0.39
N GLN A 34 5.16 -5.27 0.39
CA GLN A 34 4.19 -5.48 1.46
C GLN A 34 2.79 -5.65 0.88
N ARG A 35 1.93 -6.38 1.59
CA ARG A 35 0.51 -6.49 1.27
C ARG A 35 -0.29 -6.24 2.54
N ALA A 36 -1.50 -5.72 2.38
CA ALA A 36 -2.45 -5.65 3.48
C ALA A 36 -2.82 -7.08 3.88
N ASP A 37 -2.54 -7.43 5.12
CA ASP A 37 -3.00 -8.69 5.70
C ASP A 37 -4.51 -8.63 6.00
N ARG A 38 -5.02 -7.42 6.27
CA ARG A 38 -6.44 -7.16 6.50
C ARG A 38 -7.11 -6.58 5.27
N LEU A 39 -8.26 -7.18 4.95
CA LEU A 39 -9.23 -6.66 4.00
C LEU A 39 -9.93 -5.44 4.61
N GLN A 40 -10.00 -4.37 3.85
CA GLN A 40 -10.72 -3.14 4.17
C GLN A 40 -12.10 -3.16 3.54
N THR A 41 -13.04 -2.40 4.08
CA THR A 41 -14.42 -2.34 3.56
C THR A 41 -14.63 -1.27 2.49
N THR A 42 -13.68 -0.34 2.34
CA THR A 42 -13.74 0.73 1.34
C THR A 42 -12.37 0.96 0.71
N GLU A 43 -12.37 1.48 -0.53
CA GLU A 43 -11.15 1.87 -1.25
C GLU A 43 -10.35 2.92 -0.46
N GLU A 44 -11.03 3.94 0.09
CA GLU A 44 -10.41 4.99 0.90
C GLU A 44 -9.71 4.45 2.16
N ALA A 45 -10.29 3.44 2.80
CA ALA A 45 -9.67 2.79 3.96
C ALA A 45 -8.42 1.99 3.54
N ALA A 46 -8.46 1.35 2.37
CA ALA A 46 -7.29 0.68 1.79
C ALA A 46 -6.19 1.67 1.41
N GLU A 47 -6.56 2.79 0.78
CA GLU A 47 -5.63 3.85 0.44
C GLU A 47 -4.95 4.42 1.69
N ARG A 48 -5.74 4.89 2.67
CA ARG A 48 -5.21 5.48 3.90
C ARG A 48 -4.31 4.49 4.65
N SER A 49 -4.73 3.23 4.73
CA SER A 49 -3.92 2.20 5.39
C SER A 49 -2.62 1.91 4.64
N GLY A 50 -2.65 1.90 3.31
CA GLY A 50 -1.48 1.69 2.47
C GLY A 50 -0.51 2.87 2.50
N LEU A 51 -1.02 4.10 2.43
CA LEU A 51 -0.24 5.32 2.59
C LEU A 51 0.43 5.37 3.96
N ALA A 52 -0.31 5.11 5.04
CA ALA A 52 0.26 5.05 6.39
C ALA A 52 1.34 3.97 6.53
N ALA A 53 1.22 2.85 5.80
CA ALA A 53 2.26 1.83 5.74
C ALA A 53 3.49 2.33 4.96
N ILE A 54 3.31 2.99 3.81
CA ILE A 54 4.43 3.63 3.07
C ILE A 54 5.13 4.68 3.95
N GLU A 55 4.39 5.54 4.63
CA GLU A 55 4.95 6.54 5.55
C GLU A 55 5.77 5.88 6.66
N LYS A 56 5.27 4.78 7.26
CA LYS A 56 6.04 3.99 8.23
C LYS A 56 7.28 3.35 7.62
N LEU A 57 7.24 2.90 6.37
CA LEU A 57 8.41 2.36 5.68
C LEU A 57 9.44 3.45 5.38
N LEU A 58 8.99 4.65 5.01
CA LEU A 58 9.86 5.80 4.80
C LEU A 58 10.49 6.29 6.11
N ASN A 59 9.72 6.32 7.19
CA ASN A 59 10.16 6.80 8.50
C ASN A 59 10.88 5.71 9.33
N GLY A 60 10.63 4.43 9.05
CA GLY A 60 11.19 3.28 9.77
C GLY A 60 12.45 2.71 9.13
N HIS A 61 12.86 3.18 7.95
CA HIS A 61 14.11 2.80 7.27
C HIS A 61 15.32 3.60 7.79
N ASP A 62 15.32 3.92 9.08
CA ASP A 62 16.40 4.55 9.86
C ASP A 62 16.74 3.68 11.08
N ARG A 63 17.17 2.44 10.86
CA ARG A 63 17.89 1.68 11.89
C ARG A 63 18.83 0.63 11.31
#